data_AF-A0A2V4P186-F1
#
_entry.id   AF-A0A2V4P186-F1
#
_cell.length_a   1.000
_cell.length_b   1.000
_cell.length_c   1.000
_cell.angle_alpha   90.00
_cell.angle_beta   90.00
_cell.angle_gamma   90.00
#
_symmetry.space_group_name_H-M   'P 1'
#
loop_
_entity.id
_entity.type
_entity.pdbx_description
1 polymer ?
#
loop_
_entity_poly.entity_id
_entity_poly.type
_entity_poly.pdbx_seq_one_letter_code
_entity_poly.pdbx_strand_id
1 'polypeptide(L)'
;MLAHLASASAKAAPEHVDPGWRPAWNAVLPEVLALLADPDPVIRRQVAYLVGVAGGVTEQRLAALLGALDGEQDEVTRLDLVLSIGRVSGAAPNADVADRLEALLDAVQPQLRLAAVHALTVSDAGPRAPWLELVLAAVRDPSVELWRGSAWIGTGVRGVHLWTGMLFPGAAPDYALGLLADHPDPEQRVGALAQAARVLSDWHSPTTALLPALVERLADPDTEVRYHRGSLPASRLAQAR
;
A
#
# COMPACT_ATOMS: atom_id res chain seq x y z
N MET A 1 -6.40 -7.13 17.80
CA MET A 1 -7.14 -6.39 18.87
C MET A 1 -6.34 -5.21 19.41
N LEU A 2 -5.13 -5.42 19.95
CA LEU A 2 -4.32 -4.33 20.54
C LEU A 2 -4.00 -3.19 19.56
N ALA A 3 -3.61 -3.51 18.31
CA ALA A 3 -3.34 -2.48 17.28
C ALA A 3 -4.57 -1.64 16.92
N HIS A 4 -5.77 -2.23 16.95
CA HIS A 4 -7.00 -1.48 16.71
C HIS A 4 -7.31 -0.52 17.86
N LEU A 5 -7.13 -0.97 19.11
CA LEU A 5 -7.31 -0.12 20.29
C LEU A 5 -6.28 1.03 20.30
N ALA A 6 -5.02 0.72 20.03
CA ALA A 6 -3.96 1.72 19.93
C ALA A 6 -4.22 2.73 18.80
N SER A 7 -4.63 2.28 17.61
CA SER A 7 -4.97 3.17 16.50
C SER A 7 -6.20 4.04 16.81
N ALA A 8 -7.24 3.45 17.40
CA ALA A 8 -8.45 4.16 17.79
C ALA A 8 -8.13 5.26 18.80
N SER A 9 -7.34 4.94 19.83
CA SER A 9 -6.92 5.92 20.85
C SER A 9 -6.08 7.07 20.28
N ALA A 10 -5.29 6.81 19.22
CA ALA A 10 -4.46 7.82 18.58
C ALA A 10 -5.28 8.81 17.74
N LYS A 11 -6.45 8.37 17.25
CA LYS A 11 -7.35 9.16 16.39
C LYS A 11 -8.50 9.80 17.15
N ALA A 12 -8.90 9.25 18.30
CA ALA A 12 -10.03 9.75 19.07
C ALA A 12 -9.69 11.08 19.76
N ALA A 13 -10.72 11.92 19.92
CA ALA A 13 -10.58 13.13 20.72
C ALA A 13 -10.28 12.77 22.18
N PRO A 14 -9.46 13.56 22.91
CA PRO A 14 -8.97 13.21 24.25
C PRO A 14 -10.07 12.84 25.25
N GLU A 15 -11.26 13.44 25.15
CA GLU A 15 -12.42 13.18 26.00
C GLU A 15 -13.01 11.77 25.82
N HIS A 16 -12.72 11.08 24.71
CA HIS A 16 -13.15 9.71 24.43
C HIS A 16 -12.09 8.66 24.80
N VAL A 17 -10.95 9.09 25.33
CA VAL A 17 -9.84 8.22 25.71
C VAL A 17 -9.66 8.29 27.22
N ASP A 18 -9.58 7.13 27.87
CA ASP A 18 -9.27 7.08 29.30
C ASP A 18 -7.97 7.88 29.60
N PRO A 19 -7.97 8.82 30.55
CA PRO A 19 -6.79 9.64 30.84
C PRO A 19 -5.53 8.83 31.20
N GLY A 20 -5.71 7.62 31.75
CA GLY A 20 -4.63 6.69 32.08
C GLY A 20 -4.08 5.92 30.88
N TRP A 21 -4.77 5.92 29.73
CA TRP A 21 -4.34 5.19 28.53
C TRP A 21 -2.96 5.62 28.03
N ARG A 22 -2.74 6.93 27.83
CA ARG A 22 -1.47 7.44 27.29
C ARG A 22 -0.28 7.14 28.22
N PRO A 23 -0.35 7.40 29.54
CA PRO A 23 0.68 6.97 30.47
C PRO A 23 0.94 5.47 30.46
N ALA A 24 -0.12 4.65 30.46
CA ALA A 24 0.01 3.18 30.44
C ALA A 24 0.66 2.69 29.14
N TRP A 25 0.25 3.22 27.99
CA TRP A 25 0.84 2.91 26.70
C TRP A 25 2.33 3.29 26.65
N ASN A 26 2.69 4.50 27.09
CA ASN A 26 4.07 4.94 27.12
C ASN A 26 4.94 4.09 28.07
N ALA A 27 4.37 3.61 29.17
CA ALA A 27 5.07 2.74 30.12
C ALA A 27 5.44 1.37 29.50
N VAL A 28 4.56 0.80 28.68
CA VAL A 28 4.81 -0.50 28.01
C VAL A 28 5.48 -0.37 26.64
N LEU A 29 5.57 0.85 26.09
CA LEU A 29 6.13 1.08 24.76
C LEU A 29 7.54 0.48 24.58
N PRO A 30 8.50 0.58 25.53
CA PRO A 30 9.81 -0.06 25.38
C PRO A 30 9.74 -1.58 25.19
N GLU A 31 8.85 -2.25 25.92
CA GLU A 31 8.64 -3.71 25.82
C GLU A 31 8.02 -4.09 24.49
N VAL A 32 7.06 -3.29 24.00
CA VAL A 32 6.47 -3.47 22.67
C VAL A 32 7.52 -3.28 21.58
N LEU A 33 8.39 -2.27 21.69
CA LEU A 33 9.44 -2.01 20.71
C LEU A 33 10.50 -3.13 20.70
N ALA A 34 10.78 -3.76 21.84
CA ALA A 34 11.70 -4.89 21.91
C ALA A 34 11.23 -6.10 21.07
N LEU A 35 9.92 -6.27 20.87
CA LEU A 35 9.35 -7.32 20.02
C LEU A 35 9.61 -7.11 18.51
N LEU A 36 10.15 -5.95 18.10
CA LEU A 36 10.69 -5.79 16.74
C LEU A 36 11.94 -6.65 16.49
N ALA A 37 12.55 -7.23 17.53
CA ALA A 37 13.65 -8.18 17.43
C ALA A 37 13.23 -9.63 17.71
N ASP A 38 11.92 -9.91 17.79
CA ASP A 38 11.42 -11.26 18.02
C ASP A 38 11.90 -12.22 16.91
N PRO A 39 12.30 -13.46 17.22
CA PRO A 39 12.74 -14.42 16.20
C PRO A 39 11.65 -14.73 15.16
N ASP A 40 10.36 -14.65 15.50
CA ASP A 40 9.26 -14.91 14.59
C ASP A 40 8.93 -13.67 13.74
N PRO A 41 9.10 -13.73 12.40
CA PRO A 41 8.76 -12.62 11.50
C PRO A 41 7.28 -12.22 11.59
N VAL A 42 6.37 -13.15 11.90
CA VAL A 42 4.95 -12.82 12.07
C VAL A 42 4.75 -11.88 13.25
N ILE A 43 5.44 -12.11 14.37
CA ILE A 43 5.40 -11.21 15.53
C ILE A 43 5.98 -9.85 15.14
N ARG A 44 7.14 -9.82 14.48
CA ARG A 44 7.77 -8.56 14.05
C ARG A 44 6.88 -7.73 13.14
N ARG A 45 6.19 -8.34 12.16
CA ARG A 45 5.23 -7.67 11.26
C ARG A 45 4.07 -7.04 12.03
N GLN A 46 3.47 -7.80 12.95
CA GLN A 46 2.35 -7.30 13.76
C GLN A 46 2.78 -6.15 14.68
N VAL A 47 3.98 -6.24 15.24
CA VAL A 47 4.56 -5.18 16.07
C VAL A 47 4.90 -3.96 15.24
N ALA A 48 5.50 -4.13 14.05
CA ALA A 48 5.76 -3.03 13.14
C ALA A 48 4.46 -2.28 12.80
N TYR A 49 3.39 -2.99 12.44
CA TYR A 49 2.07 -2.40 12.20
C TYR A 49 1.54 -1.65 13.44
N LEU A 50 1.52 -2.30 14.60
CA LEU A 50 1.09 -1.69 15.87
C LEU A 50 1.86 -0.40 16.16
N VAL A 51 3.18 -0.46 16.08
CA VAL A 51 4.10 0.66 16.31
C VAL A 51 3.95 1.72 15.23
N GLY A 52 3.44 1.43 14.04
CA GLY A 52 3.14 2.42 13.01
C GLY A 52 1.83 3.16 13.26
N VAL A 53 0.77 2.46 13.72
CA VAL A 53 -0.58 3.02 13.87
C VAL A 53 -0.88 3.61 15.25
N ALA A 54 -0.11 3.23 16.27
CA ALA A 54 -0.30 3.70 17.64
C ALA A 54 0.10 5.18 17.83
N GLY A 55 -0.22 5.74 18.99
CA GLY A 55 0.38 6.99 19.47
C GLY A 55 1.70 6.73 20.22
N GLY A 56 2.23 7.75 20.88
CA GLY A 56 3.43 7.64 21.74
C GLY A 56 4.59 8.49 21.25
N VAL A 57 5.77 8.29 21.86
CA VAL A 57 6.96 9.09 21.60
C VAL A 57 7.51 8.80 20.20
N THR A 58 7.35 9.75 19.27
CA THR A 58 7.71 9.61 17.86
C THR A 58 9.17 9.21 17.66
N GLU A 59 10.11 9.92 18.31
CA GLU A 59 11.55 9.68 18.15
C GLU A 59 11.95 8.25 18.53
N GLN A 60 11.43 7.75 19.66
CA GLN A 60 11.70 6.40 20.13
C GLN A 60 11.17 5.34 19.16
N ARG A 61 9.99 5.57 18.58
CA ARG A 61 9.37 4.68 17.59
C ARG A 61 10.15 4.67 16.27
N LEU A 62 10.53 5.85 15.76
CA LEU A 62 11.33 5.96 14.54
C LEU A 62 12.69 5.28 14.71
N ALA A 63 13.39 5.55 15.82
CA ALA A 63 14.69 4.92 16.09
C ALA A 63 14.59 3.39 16.11
N ALA A 64 13.57 2.83 16.77
CA ALA A 64 13.35 1.39 16.83
C ALA A 64 12.99 0.78 15.47
N LEU A 65 12.09 1.41 14.71
CA LEU A 65 11.69 0.93 13.38
C LEU A 65 12.86 0.98 12.38
N LEU A 66 13.66 2.05 12.41
CA LEU A 66 14.85 2.19 11.56
C LEU A 66 15.91 1.15 11.91
N GLY A 67 16.19 0.96 13.20
CA GLY A 67 17.13 -0.06 13.67
C GLY A 67 16.69 -1.48 13.30
N ALA A 68 15.39 -1.77 13.37
CA ALA A 68 14.84 -3.05 12.91
C ALA A 68 15.02 -3.23 11.38
N LEU A 69 14.77 -2.18 10.60
CA LEU A 69 14.91 -2.22 9.13
C LEU A 69 16.36 -2.47 8.68
N ASP A 70 17.35 -1.98 9.42
CA ASP A 70 18.78 -2.20 9.13
C ASP A 70 19.20 -3.67 9.17
N GLY A 71 18.59 -4.46 10.07
CA GLY A 71 18.92 -5.88 10.26
C GLY A 71 17.96 -6.87 9.57
N GLU A 72 16.77 -6.42 9.18
CA GLU A 72 15.69 -7.31 8.75
C GLU A 72 15.97 -8.00 7.40
N GLN A 73 15.78 -9.32 7.37
CA GLN A 73 15.95 -10.16 6.18
C GLN A 73 14.64 -10.68 5.61
N ASP A 74 13.59 -10.78 6.43
CA ASP A 74 12.27 -11.20 5.97
C ASP A 74 11.63 -10.11 5.10
N GLU A 75 11.44 -10.40 3.82
CA GLU A 75 11.01 -9.41 2.82
C GLU A 75 9.70 -8.73 3.21
N VAL A 76 8.73 -9.48 3.71
CA VAL A 76 7.42 -8.94 4.09
C VAL A 76 7.54 -8.03 5.31
N THR A 77 8.33 -8.41 6.31
CA THR A 77 8.60 -7.56 7.48
C THR A 77 9.27 -6.25 7.06
N ARG A 78 10.17 -6.27 6.07
CA ARG A 78 10.77 -5.04 5.53
C ARG A 78 9.71 -4.10 4.94
N LEU A 79 8.71 -4.63 4.21
CA LEU A 79 7.61 -3.82 3.68
C LEU A 79 6.82 -3.15 4.80
N ASP A 80 6.44 -3.94 5.82
CA ASP A 80 5.65 -3.44 6.94
C ASP A 80 6.42 -2.40 7.78
N LEU A 81 7.73 -2.58 7.95
CA LEU A 81 8.61 -1.60 8.60
C LEU A 81 8.64 -0.28 7.83
N VAL A 82 8.81 -0.32 6.50
CA VAL A 82 8.85 0.89 5.66
C VAL A 82 7.53 1.65 5.70
N LEU A 83 6.39 0.96 5.60
CA LEU A 83 5.07 1.59 5.75
C LEU A 83 4.87 2.21 7.12
N SER A 84 5.30 1.52 8.18
CA SER A 84 5.24 2.04 9.54
C SER A 84 6.12 3.26 9.75
N ILE A 85 7.32 3.28 9.18
CA ILE A 85 8.21 4.46 9.20
C ILE A 85 7.51 5.65 8.52
N GLY A 86 6.96 5.47 7.32
CA GLY A 86 6.21 6.50 6.61
C GLY A 86 5.00 7.02 7.38
N ARG A 87 4.29 6.13 8.08
CA ARG A 87 3.15 6.53 8.92
C ARG A 87 3.59 7.39 10.11
N VAL A 88 4.66 7.00 10.80
CA VAL A 88 5.14 7.73 11.97
C VAL A 88 5.76 9.06 11.57
N SER A 89 6.54 9.11 10.48
CA SER A 89 7.14 10.35 9.96
C SER A 89 6.10 11.30 9.37
N GLY A 90 5.01 10.81 8.78
CA GLY A 90 3.93 11.68 8.30
C GLY A 90 3.20 12.43 9.42
N ALA A 91 3.24 11.94 10.67
CA ALA A 91 2.72 12.66 11.83
C ALA A 91 3.72 13.71 12.39
N ALA A 92 5.00 13.55 12.09
CA ALA A 92 6.08 14.42 12.54
C ALA A 92 7.25 14.33 11.54
N PRO A 93 7.26 15.19 10.51
CA PRO A 93 8.22 15.11 9.42
C PRO A 93 9.67 15.19 9.91
N ASN A 94 10.53 14.36 9.33
CA ASN A 94 11.96 14.30 9.62
C ASN A 94 12.71 14.11 8.29
N ALA A 95 13.64 15.02 7.99
CA ALA A 95 14.36 15.04 6.72
C ALA A 95 15.24 13.79 6.53
N ASP A 96 15.98 13.37 7.56
CA ASP A 96 16.83 12.17 7.49
C ASP A 96 16.01 10.90 7.21
N VAL A 97 14.80 10.83 7.77
CA VAL A 97 13.86 9.73 7.49
C VAL A 97 13.34 9.81 6.06
N ALA A 98 13.02 11.01 5.58
CA ALA A 98 12.58 11.21 4.20
C ALA A 98 13.68 10.80 3.20
N ASP A 99 14.92 11.26 3.40
CA ASP A 99 16.07 10.90 2.56
C ASP A 99 16.30 9.38 2.55
N ARG A 100 16.14 8.74 3.70
CA ARG A 100 16.27 7.28 3.82
C ARG A 100 15.14 6.53 3.12
N LEU A 101 13.91 7.05 3.14
CA LEU A 101 12.79 6.49 2.37
C LEU A 101 12.98 6.74 0.85
N GLU A 102 13.49 7.91 0.46
CA GLU A 102 13.82 8.22 -0.93
C GLU A 102 14.90 7.28 -1.47
N ALA A 103 15.93 6.97 -0.69
CA ALA A 103 16.97 6.00 -1.09
C ALA A 103 16.43 4.59 -1.38
N LEU A 104 15.30 4.20 -0.76
CA LEU A 104 14.65 2.91 -1.04
C LEU A 104 13.95 2.86 -2.40
N LEU A 105 13.75 4.00 -3.07
CA LEU A 105 13.25 4.04 -4.45
C LEU A 105 14.23 3.41 -5.44
N ASP A 106 15.51 3.29 -5.08
CA ASP A 106 16.55 2.62 -5.87
C ASP A 106 16.84 1.18 -5.40
N ALA A 107 16.05 0.66 -4.45
CA ALA A 107 16.22 -0.71 -3.97
C ALA A 107 16.07 -1.73 -5.10
N VAL A 108 16.82 -2.83 -5.04
CA VAL A 108 16.71 -3.93 -6.03
C VAL A 108 15.32 -4.55 -6.02
N GLN A 109 14.74 -4.73 -4.82
CA GLN A 109 13.44 -5.39 -4.64
C GLN A 109 12.28 -4.47 -5.07
N PRO A 110 11.46 -4.86 -6.06
CA PRO A 110 10.36 -4.03 -6.55
C PRO A 110 9.36 -3.65 -5.46
N GLN A 111 9.02 -4.58 -4.56
CA GLN A 111 8.06 -4.31 -3.49
C GLN A 111 8.60 -3.33 -2.45
N LEU A 112 9.92 -3.29 -2.23
CA LEU A 112 10.52 -2.32 -1.31
C LEU A 112 10.44 -0.90 -1.88
N ARG A 113 10.65 -0.75 -3.19
CA ARG A 113 10.41 0.52 -3.91
C ARG A 113 8.93 0.94 -3.80
N LEU A 114 7.99 0.00 -3.97
CA LEU A 114 6.57 0.27 -3.82
C LEU A 114 6.21 0.71 -2.40
N ALA A 115 6.71 0.02 -1.38
CA ALA A 115 6.51 0.40 0.02
C ALA A 115 7.06 1.81 0.30
N ALA A 116 8.22 2.15 -0.26
CA ALA A 116 8.80 3.49 -0.13
C ALA A 116 7.93 4.58 -0.75
N VAL A 117 7.36 4.35 -1.95
CA VAL A 117 6.40 5.29 -2.57
C VAL A 117 5.18 5.51 -1.67
N HIS A 118 4.61 4.45 -1.11
CA HIS A 118 3.50 4.55 -0.15
C HIS A 118 3.89 5.28 1.14
N ALA A 119 5.10 5.03 1.66
CA ALA A 119 5.62 5.70 2.84
C ALA A 119 5.79 7.21 2.62
N LEU A 120 6.38 7.60 1.48
CA LEU A 120 6.65 8.99 1.10
C LEU A 120 5.37 9.78 0.82
N THR A 121 4.37 9.16 0.18
CA THR A 121 3.07 9.80 -0.08
C THR A 121 2.31 10.10 1.21
N VAL A 122 2.46 9.28 2.26
CA VAL A 122 1.88 9.55 3.58
C VAL A 122 2.60 10.69 4.31
N SER A 123 3.90 10.90 4.05
CA SER A 123 4.72 11.94 4.69
C SER A 123 4.74 13.29 3.94
N ASP A 124 3.71 13.57 3.12
CA ASP A 124 3.53 14.81 2.35
C ASP A 124 4.59 15.07 1.26
N ALA A 125 5.41 14.06 0.93
CA ALA A 125 6.11 14.00 -0.34
C ALA A 125 5.13 13.44 -1.38
N GLY A 126 4.23 14.30 -1.86
CA GLY A 126 3.18 13.90 -2.82
C GLY A 126 3.74 13.19 -4.07
N PRO A 127 2.88 12.44 -4.79
CA PRO A 127 3.30 11.61 -5.90
C PRO A 127 3.96 12.41 -7.02
N ARG A 128 5.19 12.04 -7.36
CA ARG A 128 5.94 12.63 -8.49
C ARG A 128 5.66 11.82 -9.76
N ALA A 129 5.58 12.46 -10.93
CA ALA A 129 5.33 11.79 -12.21
C ALA A 129 6.25 10.56 -12.50
N PRO A 130 7.55 10.55 -12.12
CA PRO A 130 8.41 9.37 -12.27
C PRO A 130 7.96 8.13 -11.49
N TRP A 131 7.09 8.28 -10.50
CA TRP A 131 6.66 7.16 -9.66
C TRP A 131 5.64 6.27 -10.36
N LEU A 132 4.94 6.75 -11.39
CA LEU A 132 3.96 5.93 -12.09
C LEU A 132 4.61 4.67 -12.70
N GLU A 133 5.73 4.85 -13.42
CA GLU A 133 6.46 3.73 -14.04
C GLU A 133 7.05 2.78 -12.99
N LEU A 134 7.67 3.34 -11.94
CA LEU A 134 8.23 2.55 -10.84
C LEU A 134 7.16 1.68 -10.17
N VAL A 135 6.00 2.28 -9.90
CA VAL A 135 4.89 1.61 -9.25
C VAL A 135 4.25 0.58 -10.18
N LEU A 136 4.04 0.90 -11.46
CA LEU A 136 3.52 -0.05 -12.46
C LEU A 136 4.44 -1.26 -12.60
N ALA A 137 5.75 -1.05 -12.63
CA ALA A 137 6.72 -2.15 -12.64
C ALA A 137 6.61 -3.02 -11.39
N ALA A 138 6.47 -2.42 -10.20
CA ALA A 138 6.40 -3.16 -8.94
C ALA A 138 5.08 -3.94 -8.77
N VAL A 139 3.93 -3.36 -9.09
CA VAL A 139 2.64 -4.03 -8.91
C VAL A 139 2.37 -5.12 -9.96
N ARG A 140 3.08 -5.07 -11.10
CA ARG A 140 3.05 -6.10 -12.15
C ARG A 140 4.13 -7.17 -11.95
N ASP A 141 5.09 -6.96 -11.05
CA ASP A 141 6.10 -7.96 -10.73
C ASP A 141 5.50 -9.14 -9.94
N PRO A 142 5.90 -10.40 -10.20
CA PRO A 142 5.38 -11.56 -9.45
C PRO A 142 5.57 -11.47 -7.93
N SER A 143 6.58 -10.72 -7.45
CA SER A 143 6.79 -10.50 -6.01
C SER A 143 5.68 -9.68 -5.34
N VAL A 144 4.71 -9.12 -6.09
CA VAL A 144 3.53 -8.46 -5.51
C VAL A 144 2.72 -9.38 -4.59
N GLU A 145 2.87 -10.70 -4.75
CA GLU A 145 2.28 -11.71 -3.88
C GLU A 145 2.74 -11.62 -2.41
N LEU A 146 3.91 -11.02 -2.14
CA LEU A 146 4.42 -10.80 -0.77
C LEU A 146 3.44 -9.99 0.09
N TRP A 147 2.64 -9.11 -0.51
CA TRP A 147 1.67 -8.27 0.20
C TRP A 147 0.53 -9.06 0.86
N ARG A 148 0.31 -10.33 0.51
CA ARG A 148 -0.63 -11.20 1.25
C ARG A 148 -0.19 -11.43 2.69
N GLY A 149 1.12 -11.46 2.93
CA GLY A 149 1.69 -11.67 4.26
C GLY A 149 1.82 -10.40 5.10
N SER A 150 1.58 -9.22 4.51
CA SER A 150 1.71 -7.93 5.17
C SER A 150 0.64 -7.73 6.23
N ALA A 151 1.04 -7.23 7.40
CA ALA A 151 0.10 -6.83 8.46
C ALA A 151 -0.66 -5.54 8.13
N TRP A 152 -0.12 -4.69 7.24
CA TRP A 152 -0.76 -3.45 6.80
C TRP A 152 -1.85 -3.68 5.76
N ILE A 153 -1.57 -4.52 4.77
CA ILE A 153 -2.41 -4.65 3.57
C ILE A 153 -3.10 -6.02 3.54
N GLY A 154 -2.37 -7.11 3.76
CA GLY A 154 -2.92 -8.47 3.86
C GLY A 154 -3.74 -8.92 2.65
N THR A 155 -3.41 -8.44 1.45
CA THR A 155 -4.19 -8.70 0.22
C THR A 155 -3.31 -9.25 -0.90
N GLY A 156 -3.95 -9.94 -1.85
CA GLY A 156 -3.33 -10.35 -3.11
C GLY A 156 -3.24 -9.23 -4.14
N VAL A 157 -2.77 -9.58 -5.34
CA VAL A 157 -2.53 -8.70 -6.50
C VAL A 157 -3.62 -7.65 -6.68
N ARG A 158 -4.89 -8.08 -6.77
CA ARG A 158 -6.02 -7.17 -7.00
C ARG A 158 -6.13 -6.08 -5.95
N GLY A 159 -5.97 -6.42 -4.67
CA GLY A 159 -6.07 -5.41 -3.61
C GLY A 159 -4.89 -4.44 -3.62
N VAL A 160 -3.69 -4.90 -3.99
CA VAL A 160 -2.51 -4.04 -4.14
C VAL A 160 -2.69 -3.08 -5.30
N HIS A 161 -3.24 -3.51 -6.43
CA HIS A 161 -3.58 -2.64 -7.56
C HIS A 161 -4.56 -1.54 -7.16
N LEU A 162 -5.63 -1.91 -6.45
CA LEU A 162 -6.65 -0.95 -6.00
C LEU A 162 -6.06 0.04 -4.99
N TRP A 163 -5.36 -0.47 -3.96
CA TRP A 163 -4.73 0.34 -2.92
C TRP A 163 -3.72 1.33 -3.50
N THR A 164 -2.85 0.85 -4.38
CA THR A 164 -1.82 1.65 -5.04
C THR A 164 -2.41 2.67 -6.01
N GLY A 165 -3.49 2.30 -6.71
CA GLY A 165 -4.22 3.21 -7.57
C GLY A 165 -4.81 4.44 -6.85
N MET A 166 -5.00 4.38 -5.54
CA MET A 166 -5.45 5.53 -4.74
C MET A 166 -4.38 6.63 -4.63
N LEU A 167 -3.10 6.32 -4.88
CA LEU A 167 -2.03 7.31 -4.91
C LEU A 167 -2.12 8.25 -6.13
N PHE A 168 -2.85 7.85 -7.17
CA PHE A 168 -2.85 8.55 -8.47
C PHE A 168 -4.25 9.02 -8.87
N PRO A 169 -4.96 9.86 -8.08
CA PRO A 169 -6.30 10.30 -8.45
C PRO A 169 -6.33 11.07 -9.78
N GLY A 170 -5.29 11.88 -10.07
CA GLY A 170 -5.17 12.63 -11.33
C GLY A 170 -4.63 11.83 -12.52
N ALA A 171 -3.86 10.76 -12.26
CA ALA A 171 -3.28 9.88 -13.29
C ALA A 171 -3.94 8.49 -13.30
N ALA A 172 -5.16 8.38 -12.76
CA ALA A 172 -5.86 7.12 -12.60
C ALA A 172 -6.10 6.39 -13.94
N PRO A 173 -6.41 7.07 -15.07
CA PRO A 173 -6.50 6.42 -16.37
C PRO A 173 -5.17 5.84 -16.85
N ASP A 174 -4.06 6.56 -16.71
CA ASP A 174 -2.73 6.11 -17.16
C ASP A 174 -2.26 4.89 -16.35
N TYR A 175 -2.48 4.91 -15.04
CA TYR A 175 -2.23 3.75 -14.19
C TYR A 175 -3.10 2.55 -14.58
N ALA A 176 -4.39 2.74 -14.84
CA ALA A 176 -5.28 1.67 -15.28
C ALA A 176 -4.87 1.09 -16.65
N LEU A 177 -4.46 1.94 -17.60
CA LEU A 177 -3.94 1.52 -18.91
C LEU A 177 -2.63 0.74 -18.76
N GLY A 178 -1.71 1.23 -17.91
CA GLY A 178 -0.47 0.54 -17.59
C GLY A 178 -0.69 -0.84 -17.00
N LEU A 179 -1.72 -1.04 -16.16
CA LEU A 179 -2.11 -2.36 -15.67
C LEU A 179 -2.75 -3.25 -16.75
N LEU A 180 -3.48 -2.68 -17.70
CA LEU A 180 -4.13 -3.43 -18.79
C LEU A 180 -3.16 -3.95 -19.85
N ALA A 181 -1.91 -3.48 -19.88
CA ALA A 181 -0.89 -4.08 -20.74
C ALA A 181 -0.77 -5.59 -20.48
N ASP A 182 -0.46 -6.36 -21.53
CA ASP A 182 -0.52 -7.83 -21.49
C ASP A 182 0.35 -8.43 -20.37
N HIS A 183 -0.14 -9.48 -19.73
CA HIS A 183 0.52 -10.11 -18.59
C HIS A 183 0.24 -11.61 -18.57
N PRO A 184 1.24 -12.49 -18.34
CA PRO A 184 1.05 -13.94 -18.35
C PRO A 184 0.12 -14.43 -17.23
N ASP A 185 0.22 -13.84 -16.04
CA ASP A 185 -0.61 -14.18 -14.89
C ASP A 185 -2.06 -13.67 -15.04
N PRO A 186 -3.08 -14.54 -15.00
CA PRO A 186 -4.49 -14.13 -15.05
C PRO A 186 -4.92 -13.29 -13.84
N GLU A 187 -4.35 -13.46 -12.64
CA GLU A 187 -4.74 -12.65 -11.48
C GLU A 187 -4.37 -11.18 -11.68
N GLN A 188 -3.21 -10.92 -12.28
CA GLN A 188 -2.78 -9.58 -12.71
C GLN A 188 -3.75 -8.97 -13.73
N ARG A 189 -4.21 -9.77 -14.71
CA ARG A 189 -5.19 -9.30 -15.71
C ARG A 189 -6.56 -9.00 -15.07
N VAL A 190 -7.01 -9.83 -14.12
CA VAL A 190 -8.25 -9.58 -13.34
C VAL A 190 -8.12 -8.31 -12.48
N GLY A 191 -6.98 -8.12 -11.81
CA GLY A 191 -6.69 -6.92 -11.03
C GLY A 191 -6.75 -5.65 -11.87
N ALA A 192 -6.13 -5.69 -13.06
CA ALA A 192 -6.17 -4.59 -14.03
C ALA A 192 -7.59 -4.23 -14.47
N LEU A 193 -8.42 -5.24 -14.79
CA LEU A 193 -9.83 -5.04 -15.13
C LEU A 193 -10.61 -4.40 -13.97
N ALA A 194 -10.39 -4.85 -12.74
CA ALA A 194 -11.05 -4.28 -11.56
C ALA A 194 -10.67 -2.81 -11.34
N GLN A 195 -9.40 -2.45 -11.55
CA GLN A 195 -8.96 -1.06 -11.45
C GLN A 195 -9.56 -0.19 -12.56
N ALA A 196 -9.56 -0.65 -13.80
CA ALA A 196 -10.18 0.08 -14.92
C ALA A 196 -11.69 0.27 -14.70
N ALA A 197 -12.38 -0.74 -14.17
CA ALA A 197 -13.79 -0.66 -13.79
C ALA A 197 -14.05 0.40 -12.72
N ARG A 198 -13.17 0.50 -11.71
CA ARG A 198 -13.23 1.55 -10.69
C ARG A 198 -13.06 2.93 -11.31
N VAL A 199 -12.05 3.12 -12.16
CA VAL A 199 -11.80 4.41 -12.83
C VAL A 199 -13.01 4.85 -13.66
N LEU A 200 -13.59 3.93 -14.43
CA LEU A 200 -14.82 4.22 -15.19
C LEU A 200 -16.04 4.48 -14.31
N SER A 201 -16.07 3.91 -13.10
CA SER A 201 -17.11 4.16 -12.10
C SER A 201 -17.05 5.56 -11.54
N ASP A 202 -15.85 6.03 -11.26
CA ASP A 202 -15.60 7.34 -10.70
C ASP A 202 -15.66 8.45 -11.78
N TRP A 203 -15.29 8.14 -13.04
CA TRP A 203 -15.12 9.14 -14.10
C TRP A 203 -15.68 8.68 -15.46
N HIS A 204 -16.42 9.56 -16.14
CA HIS A 204 -16.96 9.29 -17.48
C HIS A 204 -15.98 9.64 -18.62
N SER A 205 -15.03 10.55 -18.40
CA SER A 205 -14.10 11.02 -19.44
C SER A 205 -13.05 10.01 -19.94
N PRO A 206 -12.53 9.05 -19.15
CA PRO A 206 -11.52 8.10 -19.64
C PRO A 206 -12.09 6.95 -20.47
N THR A 207 -13.41 6.95 -20.71
CA THR A 207 -14.13 5.91 -21.48
C THR A 207 -13.50 5.67 -22.86
N THR A 208 -13.15 6.72 -23.60
CA THR A 208 -12.55 6.58 -24.95
C THR A 208 -11.19 5.91 -24.94
N ALA A 209 -10.39 6.09 -23.89
CA ALA A 209 -9.06 5.50 -23.77
C ALA A 209 -9.10 4.07 -23.22
N LEU A 210 -9.96 3.80 -22.23
CA LEU A 210 -10.02 2.50 -21.56
C LEU A 210 -10.87 1.47 -22.32
N LEU A 211 -11.91 1.89 -23.04
CA LEU A 211 -12.81 0.94 -23.71
C LEU A 211 -12.12 0.02 -24.71
N PRO A 212 -11.24 0.49 -25.61
CA PRO A 212 -10.56 -0.41 -26.55
C PRO A 212 -9.77 -1.51 -25.83
N ALA A 213 -9.00 -1.14 -24.80
CA ALA A 213 -8.22 -2.09 -24.00
C ALA A 213 -9.12 -3.11 -23.27
N LEU A 214 -10.28 -2.66 -22.75
CA LEU A 214 -11.27 -3.56 -22.13
C LEU A 214 -11.97 -4.47 -23.15
N VAL A 215 -12.19 -4.02 -24.38
CA VAL A 215 -12.78 -4.82 -25.45
C VAL A 215 -11.83 -5.94 -25.88
N GLU A 216 -10.52 -5.68 -25.96
CA GLU A 216 -9.54 -6.72 -26.28
C GLU A 216 -9.57 -7.89 -25.29
N ARG A 217 -9.83 -7.64 -24.00
CA ARG A 217 -9.91 -8.69 -22.97
C ARG A 217 -11.14 -9.60 -23.09
N LEU A 218 -12.08 -9.33 -23.99
CA LEU A 218 -13.17 -10.27 -24.31
C LEU A 218 -12.68 -11.59 -24.90
N ALA A 219 -11.56 -11.56 -25.60
CA ALA A 219 -10.96 -12.72 -26.22
C ALA A 219 -9.90 -13.38 -25.32
N ASP A 220 -9.80 -12.98 -24.05
CA ASP A 220 -8.80 -13.53 -23.13
C ASP A 220 -8.97 -15.06 -23.02
N PRO A 221 -7.89 -15.86 -23.06
CA PRO A 221 -7.98 -17.30 -22.91
C PRO A 221 -8.52 -17.72 -21.54
N ASP A 222 -8.33 -16.90 -20.51
CA ASP A 222 -8.79 -17.18 -19.16
C ASP A 222 -10.27 -16.80 -18.94
N THR A 223 -11.03 -17.74 -18.37
CA THR A 223 -12.48 -17.57 -18.18
C THR A 223 -12.82 -16.52 -17.12
N GLU A 224 -12.03 -16.40 -16.06
CA GLU A 224 -12.25 -15.40 -15.01
C GLU A 224 -11.99 -13.99 -15.53
N VAL A 225 -10.98 -13.83 -16.38
CA VAL A 225 -10.69 -12.55 -17.06
C VAL A 225 -11.86 -12.16 -17.96
N ARG A 226 -12.41 -13.11 -18.74
CA ARG A 226 -13.61 -12.86 -19.56
C ARG A 226 -14.84 -12.50 -18.71
N TYR A 227 -15.05 -13.20 -17.58
CA TYR A 227 -16.19 -12.99 -16.68
C TYR A 227 -16.16 -11.61 -16.01
N HIS A 228 -15.00 -11.20 -15.46
CA HIS A 228 -14.84 -9.92 -14.76
C HIS A 228 -15.04 -8.69 -15.65
N ARG A 229 -14.85 -8.82 -16.97
CA ARG A 229 -15.24 -7.79 -17.94
C ARG A 229 -16.77 -7.70 -18.08
N GLY A 230 -17.48 -8.82 -17.98
CA GLY A 230 -18.94 -8.89 -18.14
C GLY A 230 -19.76 -8.20 -17.05
N SER A 231 -19.16 -7.96 -15.86
CA SER A 231 -19.80 -7.27 -14.74
C SER A 231 -19.76 -5.73 -14.81
N LEU A 232 -19.17 -5.15 -15.86
CA LEU A 232 -19.22 -3.71 -16.09
C LEU A 232 -20.65 -3.27 -16.51
N PRO A 233 -21.18 -2.14 -16.01
CA PRO A 233 -22.53 -1.70 -16.35
C PRO A 233 -22.72 -1.54 -17.87
N ALA A 234 -23.66 -2.29 -18.45
CA ALA A 234 -23.98 -2.26 -19.89
C ALA A 234 -24.34 -0.84 -20.40
N SER A 235 -24.82 0.03 -19.51
CA SER A 235 -25.12 1.44 -19.79
C SER A 235 -23.90 2.24 -20.30
N ARG A 236 -22.67 1.82 -19.95
CA ARG A 236 -21.44 2.50 -20.39
C ARG A 236 -20.84 1.96 -21.68
N LEU A 237 -21.20 0.74 -22.09
CA LEU A 237 -20.81 0.16 -23.39
C LEU A 237 -21.69 0.68 -24.54
N ALA A 238 -22.92 1.14 -24.23
CA ALA A 238 -23.89 1.60 -25.23
C ALA A 238 -23.69 3.06 -25.69
N GLN A 239 -23.01 3.90 -24.89
CA GLN A 239 -22.77 5.32 -25.22
C GLN A 239 -21.55 5.57 -26.11
N ALA A 240 -20.80 4.52 -26.45
CA ALA A 240 -19.59 4.58 -27.29
C ALA A 240 -19.81 4.02 -28.71
N ARG A 241 -21.06 3.89 -29.14
CA ARG A 241 -21.45 3.52 -30.51
C ARG A 241 -21.99 4.73 -31.25
#